data_AF-A0A7Y4H888-F1
#
_entry.id   AF-A0A7Y4H888-F1
#
_cell.length_a   1.000
_cell.length_b   1.000
_cell.length_c   1.000
_cell.angle_alpha   90.00
_cell.angle_beta   90.00
_cell.angle_gamma   90.00
#
_symmetry.space_group_name_H-M   'P 1'
#
loop_
_entity.id
_entity.type
_entity.pdbx_description
1 polymer ?
#
loop_
_entity_poly.entity_id
_entity_poly.type
_entity_poly.pdbx_seq_one_letter_code
_entity_poly.pdbx_strand_id
1 'polypeptide(L)'
;MSKMIFVSLPVTDLKASMAFYQSIGFKNNPQLTDETAACMVWSEAINFMLLTHAKWRTFTSRPIPPKTSSEVMLALSCDSRDAVDAMNRAASANGGTADINPVEDHGFMYARDLADPDGHALGAMWMDTSAIASADKAG
;
A
#
# COMPACT_ATOMS: atom_id res chain seq x y z
N MET A 1 17.05 17.02 7.26
CA MET A 1 16.55 16.02 6.29
C MET A 1 15.28 15.41 6.83
N SER A 2 14.24 15.30 6.00
CA SER A 2 13.04 14.53 6.34
C SER A 2 13.39 13.05 6.45
N LYS A 3 12.80 12.34 7.41
CA LYS A 3 12.97 10.89 7.53
C LYS A 3 12.13 10.19 6.45
N MET A 4 12.64 9.09 5.90
CA MET A 4 11.95 8.28 4.89
C MET A 4 11.62 6.90 5.45
N ILE A 5 10.60 6.26 4.89
CA ILE A 5 10.26 4.86 5.15
C ILE A 5 10.40 4.03 3.87
N PHE A 6 11.01 2.85 4.01
CA PHE A 6 11.10 1.83 2.99
C PHE A 6 10.43 0.56 3.51
N VAL A 7 9.24 0.26 3.01
CA VAL A 7 8.47 -0.92 3.43
C VAL A 7 8.83 -2.09 2.54
N SER A 8 9.42 -3.14 3.10
CA SER A 8 9.75 -4.34 2.32
C SER A 8 8.58 -5.30 2.32
N LEU A 9 8.15 -5.75 1.15
CA LEU A 9 7.02 -6.67 0.97
C LEU A 9 7.46 -7.89 0.15
N PRO A 10 7.34 -9.12 0.68
CA PRO A 10 7.67 -10.32 -0.06
C PRO A 10 6.60 -10.62 -1.11
N VAL A 11 7.00 -10.82 -2.36
CA VAL A 11 6.10 -11.08 -3.49
C VAL A 11 6.46 -12.37 -4.22
N THR A 12 5.44 -13.05 -4.75
CA THR A 12 5.58 -14.29 -5.51
C THR A 12 5.87 -14.06 -6.99
N ASP A 13 5.35 -12.98 -7.59
CA ASP A 13 5.62 -12.56 -8.97
C ASP A 13 5.93 -11.06 -9.01
N LEU A 14 7.22 -10.73 -9.20
CA LEU A 14 7.68 -9.35 -9.16
C LEU A 14 7.02 -8.48 -10.24
N LYS A 15 6.81 -9.02 -11.45
CA LYS A 15 6.26 -8.26 -12.57
C LYS A 15 4.77 -8.00 -12.36
N ALA A 16 4.02 -8.99 -11.88
CA ALA A 16 2.61 -8.82 -11.53
C ALA A 16 2.43 -7.79 -10.41
N SER A 17 3.25 -7.87 -9.35
CA SER A 17 3.17 -6.92 -8.26
C SER A 17 3.56 -5.51 -8.70
N MET A 18 4.61 -5.33 -9.52
CA MET A 18 4.95 -4.03 -10.09
C MET A 18 3.79 -3.42 -10.88
N ALA A 19 3.13 -4.20 -11.75
CA ALA A 19 1.98 -3.73 -12.52
C ALA A 19 0.79 -3.34 -11.61
N PHE A 20 0.53 -4.12 -10.57
CA PHE A 20 -0.48 -3.80 -9.56
C PHE A 20 -0.18 -2.46 -8.87
N TYR A 21 1.02 -2.29 -8.30
CA TYR A 21 1.39 -1.07 -7.58
C TYR A 21 1.38 0.16 -8.50
N GLN A 22 1.77 0.02 -9.78
CA GLN A 22 1.63 1.08 -10.77
C GLN A 22 0.16 1.47 -11.02
N SER A 23 -0.74 0.49 -11.09
CA SER A 23 -2.17 0.73 -11.33
C SER A 23 -2.86 1.52 -10.21
N ILE A 24 -2.38 1.38 -8.97
CA ILE A 24 -2.90 2.09 -7.80
C ILE A 24 -2.13 3.39 -7.49
N GLY A 25 -1.26 3.83 -8.40
CA GLY A 25 -0.65 5.17 -8.36
C GLY A 25 0.83 5.24 -7.96
N PHE A 26 1.49 4.11 -7.68
CA PHE A 26 2.93 4.12 -7.41
C PHE A 26 3.73 4.30 -8.71
N LYS A 27 4.94 4.84 -8.58
CA LYS A 27 5.90 4.95 -9.69
C LYS A 27 7.11 4.08 -9.44
N ASN A 28 7.57 3.35 -10.45
CA ASN A 28 8.79 2.57 -10.31
C ASN A 28 10.02 3.49 -10.29
N ASN A 29 10.97 3.22 -9.39
CA ASN A 29 12.31 3.79 -9.44
C ASN A 29 13.28 2.77 -10.07
N PRO A 30 13.69 2.96 -11.35
CA PRO A 30 14.50 1.99 -12.07
C PRO A 30 15.94 1.89 -11.55
N GLN A 31 16.43 2.89 -10.79
CA GLN A 31 17.77 2.85 -10.20
C GLN A 31 17.86 1.88 -9.01
N LEU A 32 16.73 1.57 -8.40
CA LEU A 32 16.60 0.67 -7.25
C LEU A 32 15.72 -0.54 -7.59
N THR A 33 15.69 -0.93 -8.87
CA THR A 33 14.91 -2.05 -9.37
C THR A 33 15.79 -2.97 -10.21
N ASP A 34 15.73 -4.26 -9.93
CA ASP A 34 16.40 -5.33 -10.65
C ASP A 34 15.47 -6.55 -10.76
N GLU A 35 16.00 -7.70 -11.20
CA GLU A 35 15.21 -8.94 -11.37
C GLU A 35 14.74 -9.56 -10.05
N THR A 36 15.32 -9.15 -8.92
CA THR A 36 15.08 -9.72 -7.59
C THR A 36 14.25 -8.82 -6.68
N ALA A 37 14.18 -7.52 -7.00
CA ALA A 37 13.48 -6.51 -6.22
C ALA A 37 13.05 -5.30 -7.07
N ALA A 38 11.95 -4.65 -6.70
CA ALA A 38 11.49 -3.41 -7.32
C ALA A 38 11.17 -2.35 -6.28
N CYS A 39 11.61 -1.11 -6.52
CA CYS A 39 11.30 0.04 -5.69
C CYS A 39 10.10 0.80 -6.29
N MET A 40 8.98 0.78 -5.56
CA MET A 40 7.74 1.46 -5.90
C MET A 40 7.59 2.70 -5.01
N VAL A 41 7.60 3.88 -5.63
CA VAL A 41 7.56 5.18 -4.96
C VAL A 41 6.10 5.64 -4.84
N TRP A 42 5.65 5.85 -3.60
CA TRP A 42 4.37 6.49 -3.31
C TRP A 42 4.51 8.01 -3.23
N SER A 43 5.53 8.47 -2.49
CA SER A 43 5.88 9.87 -2.33
C SER A 43 7.39 10.03 -2.11
N GLU A 44 7.88 11.26 -1.99
CA GLU A 44 9.28 11.52 -1.66
C GLU A 44 9.75 10.85 -0.34
N ALA A 45 8.81 10.58 0.58
CA ALA A 45 9.11 10.00 1.89
C ALA A 45 8.73 8.51 2.02
N ILE A 46 7.89 7.95 1.14
CA ILE A 46 7.31 6.61 1.28
C ILE A 46 7.61 5.77 0.05
N ASN A 47 8.31 4.66 0.25
CA ASN A 47 8.71 3.73 -0.80
C ASN A 47 8.38 2.30 -0.37
N PHE A 48 7.85 1.50 -1.29
CA PHE A 48 7.61 0.08 -1.11
C PHE A 48 8.64 -0.71 -1.92
N MET A 49 9.41 -1.55 -1.23
CA MET A 49 10.39 -2.47 -1.81
C MET A 49 9.72 -3.83 -2.00
N LEU A 50 9.30 -4.14 -3.22
CA LEU A 50 8.76 -5.45 -3.57
C LEU A 50 9.93 -6.41 -3.75
N LEU A 51 9.98 -7.47 -2.94
CA LEU A 51 11.11 -8.40 -2.90
C LEU A 51 10.66 -9.80 -3.29
N THR A 52 11.36 -10.45 -4.22
CA THR A 52 11.16 -11.89 -4.44
C THR A 52 11.37 -12.65 -3.12
N HIS A 53 10.69 -13.78 -2.94
CA HIS A 53 10.87 -14.60 -1.73
C HIS A 53 12.32 -15.03 -1.48
N ALA A 54 13.12 -15.19 -2.55
CA ALA A 54 14.55 -15.47 -2.42
C ALA A 54 15.30 -14.28 -1.78
N LYS A 55 15.04 -13.05 -2.26
CA LYS A 55 15.64 -11.82 -1.71
C LYS A 55 15.16 -11.56 -0.28
N TRP A 56 13.87 -11.74 0.02
CA TRP A 56 13.32 -11.58 1.36
C TRP A 56 14.06 -12.43 2.41
N ARG A 57 14.36 -13.69 2.07
CA ARG A 57 15.07 -14.61 2.98
C ARG A 57 16.50 -14.20 3.29
N THR A 58 17.09 -13.26 2.56
CA THR A 58 18.40 -12.69 2.92
C THR A 58 18.28 -11.58 3.96
N PHE A 59 17.08 -11.04 4.19
CA PHE A 59 16.83 -9.94 5.15
C PHE A 59 16.42 -10.50 6.51
N THR A 60 15.70 -11.62 6.53
CA THR A 60 15.15 -12.20 7.74
C THR A 60 14.94 -13.70 7.62
N SER A 61 15.04 -14.41 8.74
CA SER A 61 14.65 -15.81 8.88
C SER A 61 13.19 -15.99 9.33
N ARG A 62 12.46 -14.90 9.62
CA ARG A 62 11.05 -14.98 10.00
C ARG A 62 10.22 -15.52 8.81
N PRO A 63 9.24 -16.41 9.09
CA PRO A 63 8.41 -16.96 8.03
C PRO A 63 7.56 -15.87 7.36
N ILE A 64 7.31 -16.01 6.07
CA ILE A 64 6.34 -15.18 5.35
C ILE A 64 4.93 -15.60 5.80
N PRO A 65 4.07 -14.68 6.26
CA PRO A 65 2.71 -15.01 6.65
C PRO A 65 1.92 -15.69 5.53
N PRO A 66 1.04 -16.67 5.84
CA PRO A 66 0.11 -17.19 4.85
C PRO A 66 -0.90 -16.09 4.47
N LYS A 67 -1.49 -16.18 3.26
CA LYS A 67 -2.50 -15.21 2.76
C LYS A 67 -3.74 -15.02 3.66
N THR A 68 -3.97 -15.93 4.60
CA THR A 68 -5.05 -15.85 5.60
C THR A 68 -4.67 -15.03 6.84
N SER A 69 -3.49 -14.40 6.84
CA SER A 69 -2.97 -13.60 7.94
C SER A 69 -2.32 -12.34 7.38
N SER A 70 -2.39 -11.26 8.15
CA SER A 70 -1.71 -10.00 7.83
C SER A 70 -0.78 -9.62 8.97
N GLU A 71 0.50 -9.37 8.67
CA GLU A 71 1.46 -8.88 9.68
C GLU A 71 1.24 -7.39 9.96
N VAL A 72 0.86 -6.63 8.94
CA VAL A 72 0.61 -5.19 8.97
C VAL A 72 -0.54 -4.84 8.02
N MET A 73 -1.12 -3.67 8.22
CA MET A 73 -1.99 -3.00 7.25
C MET A 73 -1.46 -1.58 7.04
N LEU A 74 -1.31 -1.18 5.77
CA LEU A 74 -0.67 0.09 5.40
C LEU A 74 -1.70 1.03 4.76
N ALA A 75 -2.12 2.05 5.51
CA ALA A 75 -3.05 3.05 4.99
C ALA A 75 -2.31 4.12 4.17
N LEU A 76 -2.76 4.34 2.93
CA LEU A 76 -2.28 5.32 1.97
C LEU A 76 -3.28 6.46 1.85
N SER A 77 -2.82 7.68 2.11
CA SER A 77 -3.62 8.89 2.01
C SER A 77 -4.03 9.19 0.57
N CYS A 78 -5.32 9.41 0.33
CA CYS A 78 -5.90 9.79 -0.95
C CYS A 78 -6.46 11.22 -0.88
N ASP A 79 -6.47 11.92 -2.01
CA ASP A 79 -6.89 13.33 -2.08
C ASP A 79 -8.41 13.53 -1.97
N SER A 80 -9.20 12.49 -2.24
CA SER A 80 -10.66 12.54 -2.21
C SER A 80 -11.29 11.16 -2.01
N ARG A 81 -12.59 11.15 -1.69
CA ARG A 81 -13.40 9.91 -1.65
C ARG A 81 -13.39 9.18 -3.00
N ASP A 82 -13.49 9.92 -4.10
CA ASP A 82 -13.42 9.35 -5.45
C ASP A 82 -12.07 8.69 -5.73
N ALA A 83 -10.97 9.25 -5.20
CA ALA A 83 -9.64 8.66 -5.31
C ALA A 83 -9.53 7.35 -4.52
N VAL A 84 -10.16 7.25 -3.34
CA VAL A 84 -10.27 5.99 -2.58
C VAL A 84 -10.99 4.93 -3.42
N ASP A 85 -12.15 5.27 -3.99
CA ASP A 85 -12.91 4.35 -4.82
C ASP A 85 -12.16 3.95 -6.10
N ALA A 86 -11.45 4.90 -6.72
CA ALA A 86 -10.65 4.65 -7.92
C ALA A 86 -9.49 3.68 -7.62
N MET A 87 -8.80 3.85 -6.49
CA MET A 87 -7.73 2.96 -6.07
C MET A 87 -8.25 1.53 -5.84
N ASN A 88 -9.38 1.40 -5.15
CA ASN A 88 -9.98 0.10 -4.85
C ASN A 88 -10.48 -0.63 -6.13
N ARG A 89 -11.07 0.11 -7.09
CA ARG A 89 -11.39 -0.43 -8.42
C ARG A 89 -10.15 -0.85 -9.20
N ALA A 90 -9.09 -0.04 -9.20
CA ALA A 90 -7.84 -0.38 -9.86
C ALA A 90 -7.22 -1.64 -9.26
N ALA A 91 -7.27 -1.80 -7.94
CA ALA A 91 -6.75 -2.97 -7.26
C ALA A 91 -7.39 -4.28 -7.73
N SER A 92 -8.74 -4.34 -7.72
CA SER A 92 -9.48 -5.52 -8.19
C SER A 92 -9.30 -5.81 -9.69
N ALA A 93 -9.15 -4.78 -10.52
CA ALA A 93 -8.92 -4.94 -11.95
C ALA A 93 -7.50 -5.45 -12.29
N ASN A 94 -6.53 -5.34 -11.37
CA ASN A 94 -5.12 -5.64 -11.61
C ASN A 94 -4.59 -6.78 -10.72
N GLY A 95 -5.45 -7.73 -10.35
CA GLY A 95 -5.08 -8.97 -9.66
C GLY A 95 -5.02 -8.87 -8.14
N GLY A 96 -5.35 -7.73 -7.56
CA GLY A 96 -5.60 -7.59 -6.13
C GLY A 96 -7.05 -7.90 -5.76
N THR A 97 -7.38 -7.72 -4.48
CA THR A 97 -8.72 -7.90 -3.93
C THR A 97 -9.23 -6.58 -3.38
N ALA A 98 -10.40 -6.16 -3.83
CA ALA A 98 -11.11 -5.01 -3.28
C ALA A 98 -11.91 -5.39 -2.02
N ASP A 99 -12.08 -4.42 -1.12
CA ASP A 99 -12.97 -4.48 0.05
C ASP A 99 -12.75 -5.74 0.89
N ILE A 100 -11.50 -5.96 1.29
CA ILE A 100 -11.14 -7.07 2.19
C ILE A 100 -11.74 -6.90 3.60
N ASN A 101 -12.17 -5.68 3.93
CA ASN A 101 -12.90 -5.31 5.14
C ASN A 101 -14.14 -4.47 4.76
N PRO A 102 -15.13 -4.32 5.66
CA PRO A 102 -16.25 -3.40 5.46
C PRO A 102 -15.79 -1.97 5.18
N VAL A 103 -16.51 -1.26 4.31
CA VAL A 103 -16.23 0.16 3.99
C VAL A 103 -16.40 1.01 5.25
N GLU A 104 -15.39 1.84 5.55
CA GLU A 104 -15.46 2.81 6.64
C GLU A 104 -15.89 4.17 6.08
N ASP A 105 -17.08 4.62 6.45
CA ASP A 105 -17.61 5.94 6.10
C ASP A 105 -18.12 6.66 7.34
N HIS A 106 -17.31 7.59 7.84
CA HIS A 106 -17.61 8.41 9.00
C HIS A 106 -17.92 9.87 8.62
N GLY A 107 -18.15 10.16 7.33
CA GLY A 107 -18.35 11.51 6.81
C GLY A 107 -17.06 12.33 6.67
N PHE A 108 -16.28 12.47 7.76
CA PHE A 108 -14.98 13.17 7.76
C PHE A 108 -13.80 12.24 7.39
N MET A 109 -14.03 10.93 7.40
CA MET A 109 -13.07 9.91 7.01
C MET A 109 -13.79 8.91 6.12
N TYR A 110 -13.15 8.54 5.03
CA TYR A 110 -13.62 7.52 4.10
C TYR A 110 -12.47 6.60 3.76
N ALA A 111 -12.59 5.31 4.07
CA ALA A 111 -11.55 4.34 3.82
C ALA A 111 -12.10 3.03 3.25
N ARG A 112 -11.31 2.43 2.36
CA ARG A 112 -11.59 1.11 1.78
C ARG A 112 -10.31 0.31 1.74
N ASP A 113 -10.34 -0.85 2.37
CA ASP A 113 -9.20 -1.76 2.42
C ASP A 113 -9.17 -2.68 1.20
N LEU A 114 -7.97 -2.93 0.71
CA LEU A 114 -7.67 -3.79 -0.42
C LEU A 114 -6.46 -4.67 -0.09
N ALA A 115 -6.35 -5.81 -0.78
CA ALA A 115 -5.15 -6.64 -0.74
C ALA A 115 -4.46 -6.64 -2.09
N ASP A 116 -3.13 -6.61 -2.09
CA ASP A 116 -2.35 -6.84 -3.30
C ASP A 116 -2.38 -8.33 -3.73
N PRO A 117 -1.77 -8.69 -4.88
CA PRO A 117 -1.80 -10.07 -5.37
C PRO A 117 -1.24 -11.13 -4.41
N ASP A 118 -0.34 -10.72 -3.51
CA ASP A 118 0.30 -11.57 -2.52
C ASP A 118 -0.47 -11.60 -1.19
N GLY A 119 -1.47 -10.73 -1.01
CA GLY A 119 -2.33 -10.66 0.16
C GLY A 119 -1.91 -9.59 1.17
N HIS A 120 -0.99 -8.69 0.81
CA HIS A 120 -0.59 -7.59 1.68
C HIS A 120 -1.74 -6.59 1.81
N ALA A 121 -2.14 -6.30 3.05
CA ALA A 121 -3.26 -5.41 3.32
C ALA A 121 -2.86 -3.94 3.18
N LEU A 122 -3.58 -3.22 2.32
CA LEU A 122 -3.45 -1.79 2.05
C LEU A 122 -4.79 -1.11 2.34
N GLY A 123 -4.77 0.11 2.88
CA GLY A 123 -5.96 0.91 3.10
C GLY A 123 -5.94 2.15 2.22
N ALA A 124 -6.89 2.32 1.31
CA ALA A 124 -7.07 3.60 0.63
C ALA A 124 -7.88 4.52 1.55
N MET A 125 -7.30 5.62 2.04
CA MET A 125 -7.94 6.48 3.05
C MET A 125 -7.95 7.94 2.63
N TRP A 126 -9.13 8.55 2.63
CA TRP A 126 -9.30 9.99 2.59
C TRP A 126 -9.78 10.50 3.95
N MET A 127 -9.30 11.67 4.35
CA MET A 127 -9.74 12.35 5.57
C MET A 127 -9.85 13.84 5.30
N ASP A 128 -10.94 14.45 5.79
CA ASP A 128 -11.12 15.90 5.76
C ASP A 128 -10.18 16.55 6.79
N THR A 129 -9.10 17.15 6.30
CA THR A 129 -8.08 17.78 7.13
C THR A 129 -8.60 19.00 7.89
N SER A 130 -9.71 19.62 7.45
CA SER A 130 -10.36 20.71 8.19
C SER A 130 -11.03 20.21 9.47
N ALA A 131 -11.50 18.95 9.49
CA ALA A 131 -12.03 18.30 10.67
C ALA A 131 -10.92 17.95 11.68
N ILE A 132 -9.71 17.60 11.20
CA ILE A 132 -8.54 17.31 12.05
C ILE A 132 -8.05 18.58 12.75
N ALA A 133 -7.93 19.70 12.00
CA ALA A 133 -7.44 20.98 12.54
C ALA A 133 -8.34 21.56 13.65
N SER A 134 -9.58 21.10 13.75
CA SER A 134 -10.52 21.51 14.80
C SER A 134 -10.29 20.75 16.13
N ALA A 135 -9.67 19.57 16.10
CA ALA A 135 -9.36 18.78 17.30
C ALA A 135 -8.11 19.29 18.04
N ASP A 136 -7.11 19.79 17.31
CA ASP A 136 -5.86 20.33 17.87
C ASP A 136 -6.03 21.67 18.63
N LYS A 137 -7.18 22.35 18.47
CA LYS A 137 -7.49 23.59 19.21
C LYS A 137 -8.26 23.37 20.52
N ALA A 138 -8.55 22.12 20.88
CA ALA A 138 -9.28 21.76 22.09
C ALA A 138 -8.42 21.03 23.13
N GLY A 139 -7.09 20.97 22.94
CA GLY A 139 -6.12 20.33 23.84
C GLY A 139 -5.19 21.32 24.53
#